data_AF-A0A259NUP7-F1
#
_entry.id   AF-A0A259NUP7-F1
#
_cell.length_a   1.000
_cell.length_b   1.000
_cell.length_c   1.000
_cell.angle_alpha   90.00
_cell.angle_beta   90.00
_cell.angle_gamma   90.00
#
_symmetry.space_group_name_H-M   'P 1'
#
loop_
_entity.id
_entity.type
_entity.pdbx_description
1 polymer ?
#
loop_
_entity_poly.entity_id
_entity_poly.type
_entity_poly.pdbx_seq_one_letter_code
_entity_poly.pdbx_strand_id
1 'polypeptide(L)'
;MSEIPTSALTEAKVDGTGLFDILMQATKAHLEQEYTKGRIKGPEYAQVYLGSLTQILQTSASFLLEQRKSALEEQMLQAQIAETNARVLLVQAQTELAKQEKLNAENQWLLLAEQKAKMTAETALLGEQVLNAQADRDILTWQKQKIEAEVQILGEQVITAAVERELMEAQRDKARNDIAISAQQKINLATENLLMIEQRAKVVAETAMITQQKANAVKEGEILSEQKLKVVAEVAMLNQQKANAVIEGQVMTEQKIKVAAESKLLGQNYLNAQVEFQVLEQQVCKLKAEFDLLQEQKLKVIQETTLLGQKVQTEKAQTVALGVDADSVIGRQKLLYKAQTDGFKRDAEQKAAKLLVDSWNVRRTTDEGTVADSTNMLNDATIGRAVKKLMAGVEA
;
A
#
# COMPACT_ATOMS: atom_id res chain seq x y z
N MET A 1 -23.25 -20.01 33.50
CA MET A 1 -24.70 -20.01 33.16
C MET A 1 -25.46 -20.20 34.46
N SER A 2 -26.31 -19.25 34.85
CA SER A 2 -27.16 -19.43 36.04
C SER A 2 -28.32 -20.38 35.68
N GLU A 3 -28.47 -21.47 36.41
CA GLU A 3 -29.65 -22.34 36.35
C GLU A 3 -30.92 -21.56 36.71
N ILE A 4 -32.08 -22.01 36.24
CA ILE A 4 -33.37 -21.52 36.75
C ILE A 4 -33.45 -22.04 38.19
N PRO A 5 -33.40 -21.17 39.21
CA PRO A 5 -33.48 -21.64 40.58
C PRO A 5 -34.85 -22.25 40.79
N THR A 6 -34.92 -23.37 41.51
CA THR A 6 -36.18 -24.07 41.80
C THR A 6 -37.21 -23.14 42.44
N SER A 7 -36.77 -22.14 43.20
CA SER A 7 -37.61 -21.08 43.78
C SER A 7 -38.38 -20.24 42.76
N ALA A 8 -37.91 -20.11 41.52
CA ALA A 8 -38.65 -19.40 40.47
C ALA A 8 -39.88 -20.20 40.02
N LEU A 9 -39.82 -21.54 40.08
CA LEU A 9 -40.94 -22.42 39.81
C LEU A 9 -41.82 -22.59 41.05
N THR A 10 -41.25 -23.05 42.16
CA THR A 10 -41.97 -23.31 43.42
C THR A 10 -41.03 -23.20 44.64
N GLU A 11 -41.57 -22.75 45.75
CA GLU A 11 -40.91 -22.75 47.07
C GLU A 11 -41.35 -23.92 47.95
N ALA A 12 -42.04 -24.90 47.37
CA ALA A 12 -42.55 -26.10 48.05
C ALA A 12 -43.46 -25.79 49.27
N LYS A 13 -44.16 -24.65 49.23
CA LYS A 13 -45.11 -24.22 50.26
C LYS A 13 -46.37 -23.67 49.63
N VAL A 14 -47.50 -23.77 50.34
CA VAL A 14 -48.84 -23.42 49.82
C VAL A 14 -48.97 -21.91 49.58
N ASP A 15 -48.22 -21.10 50.32
CA ASP A 15 -48.13 -19.65 50.25
C ASP A 15 -46.84 -19.17 49.51
N GLY A 16 -46.29 -20.00 48.62
CA GLY A 16 -45.06 -19.71 47.89
C GLY A 16 -45.18 -18.58 46.88
N THR A 17 -44.03 -17.97 46.56
CA THR A 17 -43.92 -16.89 45.56
C THR A 17 -43.42 -17.37 44.19
N GLY A 18 -43.18 -18.67 44.02
CA GLY A 18 -42.88 -19.26 42.72
C GLY A 18 -44.08 -19.16 41.76
N LEU A 19 -43.82 -19.15 40.45
CA LEU A 19 -44.88 -18.98 39.45
C LEU A 19 -45.97 -20.06 39.57
N PHE A 20 -45.57 -21.31 39.85
CA PHE A 20 -46.50 -22.40 40.11
C PHE A 20 -47.33 -22.16 41.36
N ASP A 21 -46.68 -21.73 42.46
CA ASP A 21 -47.34 -21.52 43.75
C ASP A 21 -48.42 -20.43 43.65
N ILE A 22 -48.11 -19.31 42.99
CA ILE A 22 -49.04 -18.19 42.78
C ILE A 22 -50.24 -18.61 41.94
N LEU A 23 -50.01 -19.30 40.81
CA LEU A 23 -51.08 -19.76 39.94
C LEU A 23 -51.96 -20.82 40.63
N MET A 24 -51.34 -21.67 41.47
CA MET A 24 -52.05 -22.70 42.22
C MET A 24 -52.85 -22.11 43.39
N GLN A 25 -52.36 -21.06 44.07
CA GLN A 25 -53.14 -20.32 45.07
C GLN A 25 -54.40 -19.69 44.47
N ALA A 26 -54.26 -19.03 43.32
CA ALA A 26 -55.40 -18.42 42.63
C ALA A 26 -56.44 -19.48 42.23
N THR A 27 -55.98 -20.61 41.71
CA THR A 27 -56.86 -21.69 41.26
C THR A 27 -57.52 -22.40 42.44
N LYS A 28 -56.79 -22.63 43.52
CA LYS A 28 -57.34 -23.15 44.78
C LYS A 28 -58.42 -22.23 45.33
N ALA A 29 -58.20 -20.91 45.36
CA ALA A 29 -59.20 -19.96 45.83
C ALA A 29 -60.52 -20.02 45.04
N HIS A 30 -60.45 -20.20 43.72
CA HIS A 30 -61.63 -20.39 42.87
C HIS A 30 -62.33 -21.74 43.12
N LEU A 31 -61.57 -22.83 43.22
CA LEU A 31 -62.09 -24.16 43.52
C LEU A 31 -62.80 -24.20 44.88
N GLU A 32 -62.16 -23.63 45.90
CA GLU A 32 -62.66 -23.59 47.27
C GLU A 32 -63.92 -22.72 47.38
N GLN A 33 -63.98 -21.62 46.63
CA GLN A 33 -65.18 -20.81 46.49
C GLN A 33 -66.36 -21.60 45.91
N GLU A 34 -66.16 -22.38 44.85
CA GLU A 34 -67.24 -23.14 44.21
C GLU A 34 -67.66 -24.38 45.03
N TYR A 35 -66.73 -24.97 45.77
CA TYR A 35 -67.01 -26.03 46.74
C TYR A 35 -67.85 -25.54 47.92
N THR A 36 -67.47 -24.40 48.51
CA THR A 36 -68.19 -23.81 49.66
C THR A 36 -69.62 -23.40 49.29
N LYS A 37 -69.85 -23.04 48.02
CA LYS A 37 -71.18 -22.75 47.46
C LYS A 37 -71.98 -24.02 47.06
N GLY A 38 -71.43 -25.21 47.27
CA GLY A 38 -72.09 -26.49 46.99
C GLY A 38 -72.27 -26.84 45.51
N ARG A 39 -71.54 -26.17 44.61
CA ARG A 39 -71.69 -26.34 43.14
C ARG A 39 -70.88 -27.51 42.58
N ILE A 40 -69.83 -27.90 43.28
CA ILE A 40 -68.98 -29.06 43.01
C ILE A 40 -68.88 -29.89 44.30
N LYS A 41 -68.97 -31.21 44.20
CA LYS A 41 -68.87 -32.13 45.35
C LYS A 41 -67.47 -32.73 45.40
N GLY A 42 -67.16 -33.45 46.49
CA GLY A 42 -65.82 -33.97 46.78
C GLY A 42 -65.12 -34.67 45.60
N PRO A 43 -65.80 -35.57 44.86
CA PRO A 43 -65.21 -36.22 43.69
C PRO A 43 -64.89 -35.25 42.53
N GLU A 44 -65.80 -34.32 42.20
CA GLU A 44 -65.55 -33.34 41.13
C GLU A 44 -64.48 -32.33 41.54
N TYR A 45 -64.43 -31.95 42.82
CA TYR A 45 -63.38 -31.08 43.37
C TYR A 45 -62.00 -31.68 43.17
N ALA A 46 -61.80 -32.95 43.55
CA ALA A 46 -60.52 -33.64 43.41
C ALA A 46 -60.10 -33.77 41.93
N GLN A 47 -61.06 -34.05 41.05
CA GLN A 47 -60.81 -34.20 39.62
C GLN A 47 -60.42 -32.87 38.95
N VAL A 48 -61.13 -31.79 39.25
CA VAL A 48 -60.82 -30.44 38.75
C VAL A 48 -59.52 -29.92 39.38
N TYR A 49 -59.29 -30.16 40.67
CA TYR A 49 -58.04 -29.80 41.35
C TYR A 49 -56.83 -30.50 40.70
N LEU A 50 -56.88 -31.82 40.49
CA LEU A 50 -55.80 -32.57 39.85
C LEU A 50 -55.56 -32.11 38.40
N GLY A 51 -56.63 -31.91 37.63
CA GLY A 51 -56.52 -31.40 36.26
C GLY A 51 -55.90 -30.01 36.19
N SER A 52 -56.34 -29.11 37.06
CA SER A 52 -55.78 -27.76 37.16
C SER A 52 -54.34 -27.75 37.64
N LEU A 53 -53.98 -28.59 38.61
CA LEU A 53 -52.61 -28.72 39.13
C LEU A 53 -51.64 -29.20 38.05
N THR A 54 -52.05 -30.20 37.27
CA THR A 54 -51.24 -30.70 36.14
C THR A 54 -51.07 -29.62 35.07
N GLN A 55 -52.15 -28.92 34.70
CA GLN A 55 -52.11 -27.86 33.70
C GLN A 55 -51.27 -26.64 34.15
N ILE A 56 -51.39 -26.24 35.42
CA ILE A 56 -50.65 -25.11 35.99
C ILE A 56 -49.18 -25.46 36.07
N LEU A 57 -48.81 -26.66 36.52
CA LEU A 57 -47.40 -27.10 36.54
C LEU A 57 -46.79 -27.05 35.14
N GLN A 58 -47.49 -27.59 34.15
CA GLN A 58 -47.03 -27.63 32.77
C GLN A 58 -46.91 -26.23 32.15
N THR A 59 -47.87 -25.34 32.44
CA THR A 59 -47.84 -23.94 31.97
C THR A 59 -46.74 -23.13 32.65
N SER A 60 -46.55 -23.30 33.96
CA SER A 60 -45.54 -22.58 34.75
C SER A 60 -44.13 -22.96 34.31
N ALA A 61 -43.86 -24.26 34.15
CA ALA A 61 -42.58 -24.75 33.67
C ALA A 61 -42.29 -24.26 32.24
N SER A 62 -43.29 -24.29 31.35
CA SER A 62 -43.14 -23.82 29.97
C SER A 62 -42.88 -22.31 29.91
N PHE A 63 -43.58 -21.51 30.70
CA PHE A 63 -43.38 -20.06 30.74
C PHE A 63 -41.97 -19.67 31.23
N LEU A 64 -41.47 -20.31 32.30
CA LEU A 64 -40.13 -20.05 32.81
C LEU A 64 -39.04 -20.47 31.81
N LEU A 65 -39.24 -21.60 31.13
CA LEU A 65 -38.33 -22.04 30.07
C LEU A 65 -38.31 -21.06 28.89
N GLU A 66 -39.47 -20.58 28.45
CA GLU A 66 -39.56 -19.62 27.34
C GLU A 66 -38.97 -18.25 27.71
N GLN A 67 -39.25 -17.76 28.92
CA GLN A 67 -38.65 -16.53 29.44
C GLN A 67 -37.12 -16.64 29.48
N ARG A 68 -36.60 -17.80 29.91
CA ARG A 68 -35.15 -18.04 29.97
C ARG A 68 -34.53 -18.12 28.57
N LYS A 69 -35.20 -18.80 27.64
CA LYS A 69 -34.77 -18.94 26.25
C LYS A 69 -34.66 -17.58 25.57
N SER A 70 -35.68 -16.73 25.68
CA SER A 70 -35.66 -15.37 25.12
C SER A 70 -34.53 -14.51 25.73
N ALA A 71 -34.29 -14.59 27.05
CA ALA A 71 -33.19 -13.86 27.68
C ALA A 71 -31.80 -14.34 27.22
N LEU A 72 -31.62 -15.65 26.98
CA LEU A 72 -30.38 -16.21 26.43
C LEU A 72 -30.17 -15.82 24.97
N GLU A 73 -31.24 -15.82 24.17
CA GLU A 73 -31.22 -15.36 22.78
C GLU A 73 -30.85 -13.87 22.71
N GLU A 74 -31.37 -13.02 23.60
CA GLU A 74 -30.95 -11.61 23.71
C GLU A 74 -29.45 -11.49 24.04
N GLN A 75 -28.96 -12.23 25.03
CA GLN A 75 -27.55 -12.18 25.42
C GLN A 75 -26.62 -12.64 24.28
N MET A 76 -26.98 -13.72 23.59
CA MET A 76 -26.23 -14.21 22.44
C MET A 76 -26.20 -13.17 21.32
N LEU A 77 -27.34 -12.54 21.05
CA LEU A 77 -27.47 -11.51 20.02
C LEU A 77 -26.65 -10.26 20.36
N GLN A 78 -26.63 -9.84 21.63
CA GLN A 78 -25.77 -8.76 22.13
C GLN A 78 -24.28 -9.09 21.98
N ALA A 79 -23.88 -10.31 22.32
CA ALA A 79 -22.50 -10.77 22.13
C ALA A 79 -22.11 -10.76 20.64
N GLN A 80 -23.02 -11.17 19.76
CA GLN A 80 -22.80 -11.17 18.32
C GLN A 80 -22.68 -9.74 17.76
N ILE A 81 -23.48 -8.78 18.26
CA ILE A 81 -23.35 -7.34 17.93
C ILE A 81 -21.98 -6.81 18.39
N ALA A 82 -21.53 -7.17 19.59
CA ALA A 82 -20.23 -6.76 20.10
C ALA A 82 -19.07 -7.30 19.24
N GLU A 83 -19.12 -8.58 18.85
CA GLU A 83 -18.14 -9.17 17.92
C GLU A 83 -18.16 -8.44 16.56
N THR A 84 -19.35 -8.16 16.05
CA THR A 84 -19.55 -7.48 14.77
C THR A 84 -18.97 -6.06 14.80
N ASN A 85 -19.19 -5.31 15.90
CA ASN A 85 -18.60 -3.98 16.12
C ASN A 85 -17.07 -4.05 16.22
N ALA A 86 -16.53 -5.06 16.89
CA ALA A 86 -15.08 -5.27 16.93
C ALA A 86 -14.51 -5.55 15.53
N ARG A 87 -15.21 -6.31 14.69
CA ARG A 87 -14.84 -6.48 13.26
C ARG A 87 -14.91 -5.18 12.48
N VAL A 88 -15.91 -4.31 12.70
CA VAL A 88 -15.95 -2.99 12.06
C VAL A 88 -14.71 -2.17 12.39
N LEU A 89 -14.30 -2.13 13.67
CA LEU A 89 -13.11 -1.40 14.10
C LEU A 89 -11.84 -1.99 13.47
N LEU A 90 -11.74 -3.32 13.38
CA LEU A 90 -10.61 -3.98 12.74
C LEU A 90 -10.53 -3.67 11.23
N VAL A 91 -11.66 -3.71 10.53
CA VAL A 91 -11.75 -3.34 9.10
C VAL A 91 -11.42 -1.85 8.90
N GLN A 92 -11.84 -0.97 9.80
CA GLN A 92 -11.46 0.44 9.77
C GLN A 92 -9.95 0.63 9.93
N ALA A 93 -9.33 -0.07 10.88
CA ALA A 93 -7.88 -0.04 11.07
C ALA A 93 -7.12 -0.56 9.83
N GLN A 94 -7.59 -1.67 9.24
CA GLN A 94 -7.03 -2.20 7.99
C GLN A 94 -7.20 -1.25 6.80
N THR A 95 -8.35 -0.57 6.71
CA THR A 95 -8.60 0.45 5.67
C THR A 95 -7.60 1.60 5.77
N GLU A 96 -7.30 2.06 6.98
CA GLU A 96 -6.37 3.18 7.18
C GLU A 96 -4.92 2.76 6.91
N LEU A 97 -4.54 1.53 7.29
CA LEU A 97 -3.25 0.94 6.92
C LEU A 97 -3.09 0.86 5.39
N ALA A 98 -4.10 0.37 4.67
CA ALA A 98 -4.06 0.26 3.22
C ALA A 98 -3.94 1.63 2.51
N LYS A 99 -4.60 2.68 3.03
CA LYS A 99 -4.38 4.05 2.53
C LYS A 99 -2.93 4.50 2.69
N GLN A 100 -2.33 4.19 3.82
CA GLN A 100 -0.95 4.59 4.11
C GLN A 100 0.05 3.84 3.23
N GLU A 101 -0.18 2.54 3.00
CA GLU A 101 0.61 1.75 2.04
C GLU A 101 0.48 2.28 0.62
N LYS A 102 -0.74 2.66 0.18
CA LYS A 102 -0.95 3.31 -1.11
C LYS A 102 -0.16 4.61 -1.24
N LEU A 103 -0.22 5.48 -0.24
CA LEU A 103 0.53 6.75 -0.25
C LEU A 103 2.04 6.52 -0.31
N ASN A 104 2.55 5.51 0.42
CA ASN A 104 3.96 5.15 0.37
C ASN A 104 4.38 4.67 -1.03
N ALA A 105 3.55 3.86 -1.70
CA ALA A 105 3.80 3.42 -3.08
C ALA A 105 3.78 4.60 -4.08
N GLU A 106 2.84 5.54 -3.92
CA GLU A 106 2.78 6.77 -4.74
C GLU A 106 4.04 7.64 -4.56
N ASN A 107 4.55 7.78 -3.34
CA ASN A 107 5.79 8.51 -3.07
C ASN A 107 7.02 7.80 -3.68
N GLN A 108 7.08 6.47 -3.59
CA GLN A 108 8.15 5.68 -4.23
C GLN A 108 8.12 5.82 -5.76
N TRP A 109 6.93 5.86 -6.35
CA TRP A 109 6.76 6.11 -7.79
C TRP A 109 7.29 7.48 -8.21
N LEU A 110 6.97 8.53 -7.45
CA LEU A 110 7.43 9.88 -7.73
C LEU A 110 8.97 9.97 -7.72
N LEU A 111 9.61 9.33 -6.73
CA LEU A 111 11.05 9.26 -6.62
C LEU A 111 11.68 8.53 -7.83
N LEU A 112 11.06 7.44 -8.28
CA LEU A 112 11.55 6.69 -9.43
C LEU A 112 11.41 7.49 -10.74
N ALA A 113 10.32 8.26 -10.89
CA ALA A 113 10.13 9.17 -12.01
C ALA A 113 11.21 10.27 -12.04
N GLU A 114 11.57 10.82 -10.88
CA GLU A 114 12.65 11.80 -10.75
C GLU A 114 14.02 11.18 -11.10
N GLN A 115 14.31 9.97 -10.62
CA GLN A 115 15.54 9.24 -10.97
C GLN A 115 15.63 8.98 -12.48
N LYS A 116 14.52 8.60 -13.12
CA LYS A 116 14.45 8.42 -14.59
C LYS A 116 14.74 9.72 -15.33
N ALA A 117 14.19 10.84 -14.86
CA ALA A 117 14.47 12.16 -15.45
C ALA A 117 15.96 12.52 -15.33
N LYS A 118 16.57 12.27 -14.17
CA LYS A 118 18.01 12.47 -13.95
C LYS A 118 18.87 11.60 -14.88
N MET A 119 18.56 10.32 -15.01
CA MET A 119 19.26 9.42 -15.95
C MET A 119 19.15 9.91 -17.40
N THR A 120 17.99 10.43 -17.80
CA THR A 120 17.78 10.98 -19.14
C THR A 120 18.66 12.21 -19.36
N ALA A 121 18.75 13.10 -18.38
CA ALA A 121 19.63 14.26 -18.43
C ALA A 121 21.12 13.88 -18.47
N GLU A 122 21.54 12.89 -17.67
CA GLU A 122 22.91 12.35 -17.68
C GLU A 122 23.25 11.72 -19.04
N THR A 123 22.31 11.00 -19.66
CA THR A 123 22.47 10.42 -21.00
C THR A 123 22.65 11.51 -22.06
N ALA A 124 21.89 12.60 -21.98
CA ALA A 124 22.03 13.74 -22.88
C ALA A 124 23.41 14.42 -22.73
N LEU A 125 23.85 14.62 -21.49
CA LEU A 125 25.18 15.20 -21.20
C LEU A 125 26.32 14.32 -21.75
N LEU A 126 26.21 13.00 -21.59
CA LEU A 126 27.14 12.03 -22.17
C LEU A 126 27.17 12.12 -23.71
N GLY A 127 26.01 12.26 -24.35
CA GLY A 127 25.92 12.47 -25.80
C GLY A 127 26.69 13.72 -26.25
N GLU A 128 26.56 14.82 -25.50
CA GLU A 128 27.27 16.06 -25.80
C GLU A 128 28.79 15.96 -25.55
N GLN A 129 29.22 15.24 -24.51
CA GLN A 129 30.63 14.94 -24.27
C GLN A 129 31.25 14.10 -25.41
N VAL A 130 30.52 13.13 -25.95
CA VAL A 130 30.97 12.33 -27.10
C VAL A 130 31.12 13.21 -28.35
N LEU A 131 30.18 14.12 -28.59
CA LEU A 131 30.28 15.07 -29.72
C LEU A 131 31.49 16.00 -29.57
N ASN A 132 31.73 16.53 -28.38
CA ASN A 132 32.91 17.36 -28.12
C ASN A 132 34.21 16.58 -28.31
N ALA A 133 34.30 15.35 -27.79
CA ALA A 133 35.48 14.50 -27.99
C ALA A 133 35.71 14.15 -29.48
N GLN A 134 34.64 14.01 -30.26
CA GLN A 134 34.74 13.81 -31.71
C GLN A 134 35.24 15.08 -32.40
N ALA A 135 34.75 16.27 -32.01
CA ALA A 135 35.25 17.54 -32.54
C ALA A 135 36.75 17.73 -32.22
N ASP A 136 37.19 17.41 -31.00
CA ASP A 136 38.61 17.45 -30.61
C ASP A 136 39.46 16.49 -31.47
N ARG A 137 38.95 15.27 -31.74
CA ARG A 137 39.61 14.31 -32.63
C ARG A 137 39.73 14.85 -34.05
N ASP A 138 38.70 15.50 -34.58
CA ASP A 138 38.72 16.06 -35.93
C ASP A 138 39.73 17.21 -36.03
N ILE A 139 39.81 18.08 -35.01
CA ILE A 139 40.83 19.13 -34.89
C ILE A 139 42.24 18.53 -34.88
N LEU A 140 42.48 17.51 -34.06
CA LEU A 140 43.78 16.84 -33.99
C LEU A 140 44.16 16.18 -35.32
N THR A 141 43.19 15.61 -36.01
CA THR A 141 43.39 15.00 -37.35
C THR A 141 43.79 16.07 -38.36
N TRP A 142 43.13 17.22 -38.35
CA TRP A 142 43.50 18.35 -39.20
C TRP A 142 44.90 18.89 -38.87
N GLN A 143 45.24 19.04 -37.59
CA GLN A 143 46.58 19.47 -37.15
C GLN A 143 47.67 18.50 -37.63
N LYS A 144 47.42 17.18 -37.54
CA LYS A 144 48.32 16.16 -38.05
C LYS A 144 48.58 16.32 -39.55
N GLN A 145 47.53 16.48 -40.36
CA GLN A 145 47.67 16.68 -41.81
C GLN A 145 48.46 17.95 -42.16
N LYS A 146 48.24 19.03 -41.40
CA LYS A 146 49.01 20.26 -41.57
C LYS A 146 50.51 20.04 -41.32
N ILE A 147 50.87 19.35 -40.24
CA ILE A 147 52.26 19.02 -39.91
C ILE A 147 52.87 18.12 -40.99
N GLU A 148 52.14 17.10 -41.46
CA GLU A 148 52.60 16.22 -42.54
C GLU A 148 52.93 17.01 -43.82
N ALA A 149 52.09 17.98 -44.18
CA ALA A 149 52.34 18.87 -45.31
C ALA A 149 53.56 19.79 -45.09
N GLU A 150 53.74 20.36 -43.90
CA GLU A 150 54.91 21.17 -43.54
C GLU A 150 56.21 20.35 -43.62
N VAL A 151 56.20 19.10 -43.15
CA VAL A 151 57.33 18.17 -43.25
C VAL A 151 57.67 17.86 -44.71
N GLN A 152 56.67 17.67 -45.57
CA GLN A 152 56.89 17.42 -46.99
C GLN A 152 57.57 18.62 -47.67
N ILE A 153 57.09 19.84 -47.41
CA ILE A 153 57.69 21.08 -47.94
C ILE A 153 59.16 21.22 -47.47
N LEU A 154 59.42 20.97 -46.20
CA LEU A 154 60.78 20.96 -45.65
C LEU A 154 61.67 19.92 -46.36
N GLY A 155 61.13 18.74 -46.67
CA GLY A 155 61.83 17.70 -47.45
C GLY A 155 62.22 18.18 -48.84
N GLU A 156 61.31 18.85 -49.57
CA GLU A 156 61.60 19.42 -50.90
C GLU A 156 62.66 20.53 -50.84
N GLN A 157 62.64 21.37 -49.80
CA GLN A 157 63.67 22.40 -49.59
C GLN A 157 65.06 21.81 -49.35
N VAL A 158 65.16 20.72 -48.57
CA VAL A 158 66.43 20.01 -48.32
C VAL A 158 67.01 19.45 -49.62
N ILE A 159 66.18 18.85 -50.48
CA ILE A 159 66.61 18.33 -51.78
C ILE A 159 67.09 19.47 -52.68
N THR A 160 66.36 20.59 -52.72
CA THR A 160 66.74 21.78 -53.51
C THR A 160 68.09 22.34 -53.08
N ALA A 161 68.32 22.48 -51.77
CA ALA A 161 69.59 22.95 -51.22
C ALA A 161 70.76 22.00 -51.53
N ALA A 162 70.51 20.67 -51.59
CA ALA A 162 71.52 19.69 -51.99
C ALA A 162 71.93 19.87 -53.46
N VAL A 163 70.95 20.08 -54.36
CA VAL A 163 71.21 20.34 -55.79
C VAL A 163 71.97 21.66 -55.99
N GLU A 164 71.62 22.71 -55.26
CA GLU A 164 72.36 23.99 -55.30
C GLU A 164 73.80 23.84 -54.83
N ARG A 165 74.05 23.01 -53.81
CA ARG A 165 75.40 22.69 -53.33
C ARG A 165 76.24 21.99 -54.40
N GLU A 166 75.68 20.99 -55.10
CA GLU A 166 76.37 20.30 -56.19
C GLU A 166 76.71 21.26 -57.35
N LEU A 167 75.78 22.17 -57.70
CA LEU A 167 76.03 23.19 -58.72
C LEU A 167 77.17 24.14 -58.32
N MET A 168 77.18 24.59 -57.06
CA MET A 168 78.24 25.44 -56.52
C MET A 168 79.60 24.72 -56.47
N GLU A 169 79.62 23.42 -56.19
CA GLU A 169 80.82 22.59 -56.23
C GLU A 169 81.37 22.46 -57.66
N ALA A 170 80.50 22.20 -58.64
CA ALA A 170 80.88 22.19 -60.06
C ALA A 170 81.42 23.55 -60.54
N GLN A 171 80.84 24.67 -60.10
CA GLN A 171 81.36 26.01 -60.40
C GLN A 171 82.73 26.27 -59.77
N ARG A 172 82.94 25.80 -58.54
CA ARG A 172 84.24 25.88 -57.86
C ARG A 172 85.31 25.11 -58.63
N ASP A 173 84.99 23.92 -59.13
CA ASP A 173 85.92 23.12 -59.92
C ASP A 173 86.21 23.75 -61.28
N LYS A 174 85.21 24.36 -61.93
CA LYS A 174 85.43 25.17 -63.14
C LYS A 174 86.39 26.34 -62.87
N ALA A 175 86.17 27.10 -61.79
CA ALA A 175 87.06 28.21 -61.40
C ALA A 175 88.48 27.73 -61.08
N ARG A 176 88.64 26.57 -60.42
CA ARG A 176 89.96 25.94 -60.22
C ARG A 176 90.64 25.62 -61.53
N ASN A 177 89.91 25.12 -62.52
CA ASN A 177 90.44 24.78 -63.82
C ASN A 177 90.85 26.05 -64.60
N ASP A 178 90.06 27.11 -64.55
CA ASP A 178 90.40 28.43 -65.14
C ASP A 178 91.66 29.04 -64.48
N ILE A 179 91.80 28.92 -63.16
CA ILE A 179 93.01 29.31 -62.42
C ILE A 179 94.22 28.48 -62.88
N ALA A 180 94.06 27.16 -63.04
CA ALA A 180 95.13 26.27 -63.51
C ALA A 180 95.56 26.62 -64.95
N ILE A 181 94.62 26.91 -65.84
CA ILE A 181 94.89 27.36 -67.22
C ILE A 181 95.61 28.71 -67.22
N SER A 182 95.19 29.67 -66.40
CA SER A 182 95.85 30.97 -66.25
C SER A 182 97.27 30.85 -65.68
N ALA A 183 97.47 29.94 -64.72
CA ALA A 183 98.79 29.61 -64.19
C ALA A 183 99.70 29.00 -65.27
N GLN A 184 99.17 28.11 -66.12
CA GLN A 184 99.91 27.51 -67.23
C GLN A 184 100.29 28.55 -68.31
N GLN A 185 99.41 29.50 -68.63
CA GLN A 185 99.71 30.62 -69.54
C GLN A 185 100.79 31.58 -68.99
N LYS A 186 100.77 31.87 -67.68
CA LYS A 186 101.83 32.65 -67.02
C LYS A 186 103.19 31.94 -67.07
N ILE A 187 103.24 30.62 -66.93
CA ILE A 187 104.49 29.84 -67.03
C ILE A 187 105.09 29.94 -68.44
N ASN A 188 104.28 29.87 -69.49
CA ASN A 188 104.78 29.99 -70.88
C ASN A 188 105.36 31.38 -71.18
N LEU A 189 104.81 32.45 -70.60
CA LEU A 189 105.33 33.83 -70.74
C LEU A 189 106.49 34.15 -69.79
N ALA A 190 106.57 33.49 -68.63
CA ALA A 190 107.64 33.68 -67.63
C ALA A 190 108.90 32.85 -67.92
N THR A 191 108.80 31.78 -68.72
CA THR A 191 109.95 30.95 -69.14
C THR A 191 110.93 31.73 -70.03
N GLU A 192 110.53 32.88 -70.58
CA GLU A 192 111.37 33.76 -71.38
C GLU A 192 112.08 34.88 -70.58
N ASN A 193 111.73 35.11 -69.29
CA ASN A 193 112.20 36.27 -68.49
C ASN A 193 112.52 35.96 -66.99
N LEU A 194 113.52 35.10 -66.72
CA LEU A 194 114.26 34.95 -65.44
C LEU A 194 113.78 33.94 -64.35
N LEU A 195 113.97 32.67 -64.68
CA LEU A 195 114.70 31.58 -63.98
C LEU A 195 115.45 31.75 -62.62
N MET A 196 115.62 32.89 -61.90
CA MET A 196 116.64 32.92 -60.80
C MET A 196 116.39 33.59 -59.43
N ILE A 197 115.27 34.29 -59.14
CA ILE A 197 115.19 35.06 -57.86
C ILE A 197 113.98 34.75 -56.96
N GLU A 198 112.91 34.12 -57.45
CA GLU A 198 111.62 34.07 -56.72
C GLU A 198 111.40 32.83 -55.81
N GLN A 199 112.27 31.81 -55.85
CA GLN A 199 111.93 30.46 -55.35
C GLN A 199 112.13 30.19 -53.84
N ARG A 200 112.74 31.11 -53.06
CA ARG A 200 113.01 30.89 -51.61
C ARG A 200 111.96 31.44 -50.63
N ALA A 201 111.10 32.38 -51.03
CA ALA A 201 110.14 33.02 -50.13
C ALA A 201 108.76 32.32 -50.06
N LYS A 202 108.41 31.50 -51.05
CA LYS A 202 107.08 30.87 -51.20
C LYS A 202 106.84 29.63 -50.30
N VAL A 203 107.89 28.86 -50.01
CA VAL A 203 107.83 27.58 -49.26
C VAL A 203 107.47 27.75 -47.78
N VAL A 204 107.85 28.88 -47.16
CA VAL A 204 107.56 29.17 -45.74
C VAL A 204 106.09 29.53 -45.53
N ALA A 205 105.47 30.24 -46.49
CA ALA A 205 104.04 30.58 -46.44
C ALA A 205 103.12 29.37 -46.71
N GLU A 206 103.54 28.42 -47.56
CA GLU A 206 102.80 27.17 -47.84
C GLU A 206 102.77 26.24 -46.61
N THR A 207 103.82 26.23 -45.78
CA THR A 207 103.92 25.39 -44.57
C THR A 207 102.97 25.87 -43.45
N ALA A 208 102.75 27.18 -43.33
CA ALA A 208 101.83 27.76 -42.35
C ALA A 208 100.35 27.49 -42.69
N MET A 209 99.97 27.52 -43.98
CA MET A 209 98.61 27.19 -44.42
C MET A 209 98.24 25.72 -44.19
N ILE A 210 99.16 24.78 -44.44
CA ILE A 210 98.92 23.34 -44.20
C ILE A 210 98.69 23.07 -42.70
N THR A 211 99.39 23.79 -41.81
CA THR A 211 99.23 23.66 -40.36
C THR A 211 97.88 24.18 -39.88
N GLN A 212 97.40 25.30 -40.45
CA GLN A 212 96.06 25.83 -40.19
C GLN A 212 94.95 24.91 -40.75
N GLN A 213 95.13 24.34 -41.94
CA GLN A 213 94.18 23.40 -42.55
C GLN A 213 94.03 22.11 -41.73
N LYS A 214 95.14 21.60 -41.15
CA LYS A 214 95.11 20.43 -40.26
C LYS A 214 94.33 20.70 -38.96
N ALA A 215 94.47 21.89 -38.38
CA ALA A 215 93.73 22.29 -37.18
C ALA A 215 92.21 22.46 -37.44
N ASN A 216 91.83 22.97 -38.62
CA ASN A 216 90.43 23.08 -39.01
C ASN A 216 89.78 21.71 -39.22
N ALA A 217 90.49 20.74 -39.81
CA ALA A 217 90.00 19.37 -39.98
C ALA A 217 89.74 18.65 -38.63
N VAL A 218 90.53 18.95 -37.59
CA VAL A 218 90.29 18.43 -36.23
C VAL A 218 89.01 19.01 -35.63
N LYS A 219 88.78 20.32 -35.76
CA LYS A 219 87.53 20.96 -35.32
C LYS A 219 86.31 20.44 -36.07
N GLU A 220 86.42 20.20 -37.37
CA GLU A 220 85.34 19.57 -38.16
C GLU A 220 85.03 18.14 -37.65
N GLY A 221 86.06 17.37 -37.27
CA GLY A 221 85.89 16.05 -36.66
C GLY A 221 85.21 16.09 -35.27
N GLU A 222 85.55 17.07 -34.44
CA GLU A 222 84.91 17.29 -33.13
C GLU A 222 83.42 17.66 -33.28
N ILE A 223 83.09 18.58 -34.22
CA ILE A 223 81.71 18.96 -34.53
C ILE A 223 80.90 17.75 -35.02
N LEU A 224 81.49 16.91 -35.87
CA LEU A 224 80.83 15.70 -36.38
C LEU A 224 80.56 14.69 -35.25
N SER A 225 81.49 14.57 -34.29
CA SER A 225 81.33 13.71 -33.11
C SER A 225 80.20 14.19 -32.20
N GLU A 226 80.09 15.51 -32.00
CA GLU A 226 79.02 16.12 -31.22
C GLU A 226 77.65 15.98 -31.91
N GLN A 227 77.59 16.12 -33.24
CA GLN A 227 76.39 15.85 -34.03
C GLN A 227 75.94 14.38 -33.94
N LYS A 228 76.88 13.43 -33.96
CA LYS A 228 76.58 11.99 -33.78
C LYS A 228 75.92 11.71 -32.42
N LEU A 229 76.42 12.33 -31.34
CA LEU A 229 75.82 12.19 -30.01
C LEU A 229 74.39 12.76 -29.95
N LYS A 230 74.14 13.89 -30.63
CA LYS A 230 72.79 14.48 -30.71
C LYS A 230 71.79 13.56 -31.44
N VAL A 231 72.19 12.94 -32.55
CA VAL A 231 71.34 11.98 -33.28
C VAL A 231 71.04 10.75 -32.43
N VAL A 232 72.02 10.24 -31.67
CA VAL A 232 71.80 9.11 -30.73
C VAL A 232 70.76 9.49 -29.66
N ALA A 233 70.83 10.71 -29.12
CA ALA A 233 69.85 11.21 -28.16
C ALA A 233 68.44 11.36 -28.77
N GLU A 234 68.33 11.87 -30.00
CA GLU A 234 67.06 11.96 -30.73
C GLU A 234 66.44 10.58 -30.97
N VAL A 235 67.23 9.58 -31.38
CA VAL A 235 66.77 8.19 -31.55
C VAL A 235 66.26 7.60 -30.23
N ALA A 236 66.94 7.86 -29.12
CA ALA A 236 66.51 7.40 -27.79
C ALA A 236 65.16 8.04 -27.40
N MET A 237 64.98 9.33 -27.65
CA MET A 237 63.73 10.04 -27.37
C MET A 237 62.56 9.51 -28.23
N LEU A 238 62.82 9.23 -29.52
CA LEU A 238 61.81 8.70 -30.44
C LEU A 238 61.35 7.29 -30.00
N ASN A 239 62.27 6.45 -29.54
CA ASN A 239 61.95 5.14 -28.99
C ASN A 239 61.11 5.22 -27.71
N GLN A 240 61.39 6.20 -26.85
CA GLN A 240 60.58 6.47 -25.65
C GLN A 240 59.16 6.93 -26.03
N GLN A 241 59.02 7.83 -27.02
CA GLN A 241 57.71 8.27 -27.52
C GLN A 241 56.91 7.10 -28.11
N LYS A 242 57.55 6.21 -28.87
CA LYS A 242 56.92 5.00 -29.40
C LYS A 242 56.42 4.07 -28.29
N ALA A 243 57.21 3.87 -27.23
CA ALA A 243 56.79 3.06 -26.08
C ALA A 243 55.57 3.66 -25.37
N ASN A 244 55.55 4.98 -25.17
CA ASN A 244 54.41 5.67 -24.56
C ASN A 244 53.12 5.52 -25.41
N ALA A 245 53.21 5.67 -26.74
CA ALA A 245 52.06 5.51 -27.62
C ALA A 245 51.47 4.08 -27.60
N VAL A 246 52.31 3.05 -27.39
CA VAL A 246 51.85 1.66 -27.22
C VAL A 246 51.08 1.50 -25.91
N ILE A 247 51.59 2.07 -24.81
CA ILE A 247 50.92 2.04 -23.50
C ILE A 247 49.57 2.76 -23.56
N GLU A 248 49.51 3.95 -24.18
CA GLU A 248 48.25 4.67 -24.39
C GLU A 248 47.23 3.84 -25.18
N GLY A 249 47.66 3.13 -26.23
CA GLY A 249 46.81 2.21 -26.98
C GLY A 249 46.26 1.05 -26.14
N GLN A 250 47.08 0.49 -25.24
CA GLN A 250 46.65 -0.55 -24.31
C GLN A 250 45.62 -0.03 -23.30
N VAL A 251 45.87 1.13 -22.69
CA VAL A 251 44.95 1.78 -21.73
C VAL A 251 43.60 2.08 -22.39
N MET A 252 43.60 2.60 -23.61
CA MET A 252 42.37 2.86 -24.37
C MET A 252 41.58 1.58 -24.68
N THR A 253 42.28 0.46 -24.91
CA THR A 253 41.66 -0.84 -25.14
C THR A 253 41.00 -1.37 -23.86
N GLU A 254 41.67 -1.26 -22.72
CA GLU A 254 41.11 -1.62 -21.41
C GLU A 254 39.88 -0.76 -21.06
N GLN A 255 39.97 0.56 -21.27
CA GLN A 255 38.83 1.47 -21.07
C GLN A 255 37.65 1.13 -21.97
N LYS A 256 37.88 0.76 -23.24
CA LYS A 256 36.81 0.32 -24.15
C LYS A 256 36.10 -0.92 -23.63
N ILE A 257 36.84 -1.89 -23.10
CA ILE A 257 36.26 -3.12 -22.50
C ILE A 257 35.45 -2.76 -21.25
N LYS A 258 35.96 -1.88 -20.39
CA LYS A 258 35.27 -1.42 -19.19
C LYS A 258 33.95 -0.72 -19.51
N VAL A 259 33.95 0.23 -20.44
CA VAL A 259 32.74 0.95 -20.87
C VAL A 259 31.71 0.01 -21.50
N ALA A 260 32.17 -0.98 -22.28
CA ALA A 260 31.28 -2.00 -22.83
C ALA A 260 30.60 -2.85 -21.73
N ALA A 261 31.36 -3.22 -20.69
CA ALA A 261 30.81 -3.95 -19.53
C ALA A 261 29.82 -3.10 -18.72
N GLU A 262 30.15 -1.83 -18.46
CA GLU A 262 29.28 -0.87 -17.76
C GLU A 262 27.97 -0.61 -18.54
N SER A 263 28.06 -0.47 -19.86
CA SER A 263 26.89 -0.31 -20.75
C SER A 263 25.94 -1.52 -20.67
N LYS A 264 26.49 -2.74 -20.65
CA LYS A 264 25.70 -3.97 -20.50
C LYS A 264 25.03 -4.06 -19.13
N LEU A 265 25.75 -3.71 -18.05
CA LEU A 265 25.22 -3.69 -16.69
C LEU A 265 24.08 -2.65 -16.56
N LEU A 266 24.27 -1.46 -17.13
CA LEU A 266 23.25 -0.42 -17.12
C LEU A 266 21.98 -0.85 -17.88
N GLY A 267 22.14 -1.49 -19.04
CA GLY A 267 21.01 -2.07 -19.78
C GLY A 267 20.25 -3.13 -18.97
N GLN A 268 20.97 -4.00 -18.26
CA GLN A 268 20.36 -4.99 -17.36
C GLN A 268 19.58 -4.32 -16.22
N ASN A 269 20.16 -3.29 -15.59
CA ASN A 269 19.51 -2.53 -14.52
C ASN A 269 18.24 -1.82 -15.02
N TYR A 270 18.26 -1.29 -16.25
CA TYR A 270 17.08 -0.69 -16.87
C TYR A 270 15.94 -1.70 -17.08
N LEU A 271 16.25 -2.91 -17.57
CA LEU A 271 15.24 -3.97 -17.70
C LEU A 271 14.68 -4.38 -16.34
N ASN A 272 15.53 -4.54 -15.32
CA ASN A 272 15.09 -4.88 -13.97
C ASN A 272 14.16 -3.80 -13.40
N ALA A 273 14.50 -2.52 -13.57
CA ALA A 273 13.66 -1.40 -13.12
C ALA A 273 12.30 -1.35 -13.85
N GLN A 274 12.25 -1.72 -15.14
CA GLN A 274 10.96 -1.86 -15.84
C GLN A 274 10.10 -3.00 -15.27
N VAL A 275 10.71 -4.15 -14.96
CA VAL A 275 9.97 -5.27 -14.35
C VAL A 275 9.47 -4.88 -12.96
N GLU A 276 10.29 -4.23 -12.15
CA GLU A 276 9.92 -3.73 -10.83
C GLU A 276 8.75 -2.75 -10.90
N PHE A 277 8.78 -1.82 -11.86
CA PHE A 277 7.70 -0.90 -12.16
C PHE A 277 6.38 -1.62 -12.50
N GLN A 278 6.43 -2.64 -13.36
CA GLN A 278 5.23 -3.43 -13.70
C GLN A 278 4.67 -4.18 -12.48
N VAL A 279 5.55 -4.74 -11.64
CA VAL A 279 5.12 -5.42 -10.40
C VAL A 279 4.44 -4.45 -9.45
N LEU A 280 4.99 -3.25 -9.28
CA LEU A 280 4.40 -2.19 -8.45
C LEU A 280 3.03 -1.74 -9.00
N GLU A 281 2.90 -1.58 -10.32
CA GLU A 281 1.61 -1.24 -10.95
C GLU A 281 0.55 -2.32 -10.67
N GLN A 282 0.92 -3.60 -10.76
CA GLN A 282 0.04 -4.72 -10.40
C GLN A 282 -0.30 -4.72 -8.91
N GLN A 283 0.64 -4.39 -8.02
CA GLN A 283 0.39 -4.27 -6.58
C GLN A 283 -0.59 -3.15 -6.26
N VAL A 284 -0.49 -1.99 -6.91
CA VAL A 284 -1.45 -0.89 -6.75
C VAL A 284 -2.86 -1.31 -7.17
N CYS A 285 -2.99 -2.01 -8.30
CA CYS A 285 -4.28 -2.54 -8.74
C CYS A 285 -4.86 -3.56 -7.75
N LYS A 286 -4.03 -4.47 -7.22
CA LYS A 286 -4.43 -5.45 -6.21
C LYS A 286 -4.91 -4.77 -4.92
N LEU A 287 -4.13 -3.82 -4.40
CA LEU A 287 -4.48 -3.05 -3.18
C LEU A 287 -5.78 -2.28 -3.37
N LYS A 288 -6.04 -1.74 -4.56
CA LYS A 288 -7.30 -1.06 -4.87
C LYS A 288 -8.49 -2.02 -4.84
N ALA A 289 -8.36 -3.20 -5.43
CA ALA A 289 -9.39 -4.23 -5.37
C ALA A 289 -9.64 -4.73 -3.94
N GLU A 290 -8.58 -4.90 -3.13
CA GLU A 290 -8.70 -5.26 -1.71
C GLU A 290 -9.38 -4.15 -0.90
N PHE A 291 -9.09 -2.88 -1.18
CA PHE A 291 -9.76 -1.74 -0.55
C PHE A 291 -11.26 -1.72 -0.87
N ASP A 292 -11.63 -1.90 -2.14
CA ASP A 292 -13.03 -1.92 -2.57
C ASP A 292 -13.80 -3.07 -1.89
N LEU A 293 -13.20 -4.26 -1.83
CA LEU A 293 -13.76 -5.42 -1.12
C LEU A 293 -13.96 -5.15 0.38
N LEU A 294 -12.99 -4.49 1.04
CA LEU A 294 -13.11 -4.12 2.45
C LEU A 294 -14.22 -3.10 2.70
N GLN A 295 -14.45 -2.16 1.78
CA GLN A 295 -15.58 -1.23 1.89
C GLN A 295 -16.93 -1.95 1.75
N GLU A 296 -17.04 -2.90 0.83
CA GLU A 296 -18.25 -3.73 0.71
C GLU A 296 -18.48 -4.58 1.95
N GLN A 297 -17.43 -5.20 2.51
CA GLN A 297 -17.52 -5.96 3.76
C GLN A 297 -17.96 -5.06 4.92
N LYS A 298 -17.43 -3.83 5.02
CA LYS A 298 -17.86 -2.85 6.03
C LYS A 298 -19.36 -2.54 5.90
N LEU A 299 -19.87 -2.31 4.69
CA LEU A 299 -21.28 -2.04 4.44
C LEU A 299 -22.17 -3.23 4.83
N LYS A 300 -21.77 -4.44 4.43
CA LYS A 300 -22.46 -5.69 4.79
C LYS A 300 -22.56 -5.84 6.32
N VAL A 301 -21.44 -5.62 7.02
CA VAL A 301 -21.37 -5.72 8.47
C VAL A 301 -22.28 -4.68 9.15
N ILE A 302 -22.34 -3.44 8.65
CA ILE A 302 -23.27 -2.41 9.16
C ILE A 302 -24.73 -2.83 8.99
N GLN A 303 -25.08 -3.41 7.84
CA GLN A 303 -26.43 -3.92 7.58
C GLN A 303 -26.78 -5.08 8.52
N GLU A 304 -25.85 -6.01 8.73
CA GLU A 304 -26.01 -7.11 9.70
C GLU A 304 -26.21 -6.56 11.12
N THR A 305 -25.41 -5.60 11.58
CA THR A 305 -25.59 -4.95 12.89
C THR A 305 -26.97 -4.31 13.02
N THR A 306 -27.45 -3.63 11.97
CA THR A 306 -28.77 -2.99 11.97
C THR A 306 -29.89 -4.02 12.10
N LEU A 307 -29.79 -5.12 11.33
CA LEU A 307 -30.75 -6.22 11.38
C LEU A 307 -30.75 -6.93 12.75
N LEU A 308 -29.57 -7.20 13.32
CA LEU A 308 -29.46 -7.79 14.65
C LEU A 308 -30.03 -6.85 15.72
N GLY A 309 -29.81 -5.53 15.59
CA GLY A 309 -30.43 -4.52 16.45
C GLY A 309 -31.96 -4.55 16.41
N GLN A 310 -32.56 -4.70 15.22
CA GLN A 310 -34.01 -4.88 15.07
C GLN A 310 -34.50 -6.18 15.72
N LYS A 311 -33.76 -7.29 15.57
CA LYS A 311 -34.10 -8.56 16.22
C LYS A 311 -34.08 -8.46 17.76
N VAL A 312 -33.12 -7.72 18.34
CA VAL A 312 -33.12 -7.46 19.79
C VAL A 312 -34.41 -6.75 20.21
N GLN A 313 -34.86 -5.75 19.44
CA GLN A 313 -36.09 -5.03 19.76
C GLN A 313 -37.31 -5.94 19.70
N THR A 314 -37.40 -6.83 18.70
CA THR A 314 -38.52 -7.78 18.60
C THR A 314 -38.52 -8.83 19.71
N GLU A 315 -37.34 -9.31 20.14
CA GLU A 315 -37.23 -10.22 21.29
C GLU A 315 -37.62 -9.53 22.60
N LYS A 316 -37.16 -8.29 22.82
CA LYS A 316 -37.55 -7.49 24.00
C LYS A 316 -39.06 -7.23 24.05
N ALA A 317 -39.69 -6.98 22.90
CA ALA A 317 -41.13 -6.76 22.81
C ALA A 317 -41.96 -7.97 23.27
N GLN A 318 -41.39 -9.18 23.28
CA GLN A 318 -42.08 -10.39 23.76
C GLN A 318 -42.13 -10.48 25.30
N THR A 319 -41.15 -9.91 26.00
CA THR A 319 -40.99 -10.10 27.46
C THR A 319 -41.14 -8.81 28.27
N VAL A 320 -40.97 -7.63 27.65
CA VAL A 320 -41.03 -6.33 28.33
C VAL A 320 -42.08 -5.44 27.67
N ALA A 321 -42.90 -4.76 28.48
CA ALA A 321 -43.98 -3.91 27.98
C ALA A 321 -43.49 -2.59 27.33
N LEU A 322 -42.25 -2.16 27.63
CA LEU A 322 -41.67 -0.91 27.16
C LEU A 322 -41.30 -1.02 25.67
N GLY A 323 -41.78 -0.09 24.84
CA GLY A 323 -41.45 -0.03 23.41
C GLY A 323 -42.34 -0.86 22.49
N VAL A 324 -43.40 -1.49 23.00
CA VAL A 324 -44.40 -2.19 22.18
C VAL A 324 -45.47 -1.20 21.73
N ASP A 325 -45.51 -0.92 20.43
CA ASP A 325 -46.55 -0.09 19.83
C ASP A 325 -47.94 -0.75 19.99
N ALA A 326 -48.97 0.02 20.33
CA ALA A 326 -50.32 -0.50 20.56
C ALA A 326 -50.95 -1.13 19.30
N ASP A 327 -50.57 -0.65 18.11
CA ASP A 327 -51.01 -1.17 16.82
C ASP A 327 -50.15 -2.33 16.30
N SER A 328 -49.03 -2.65 16.97
CA SER A 328 -48.25 -3.85 16.66
C SER A 328 -49.04 -5.14 16.95
N VAL A 329 -48.65 -6.26 16.33
CA VAL A 329 -49.29 -7.57 16.58
C VAL A 329 -49.30 -7.91 18.07
N ILE A 330 -48.17 -7.73 18.76
CA ILE A 330 -48.07 -7.96 20.21
C ILE A 330 -48.94 -6.97 20.99
N GLY A 331 -48.94 -5.69 20.60
CA GLY A 331 -49.78 -4.65 21.22
C GLY A 331 -51.28 -4.97 21.12
N ARG A 332 -51.76 -5.31 19.92
CA ARG A 332 -53.15 -5.72 19.69
C ARG A 332 -53.51 -7.00 20.41
N GLN A 333 -52.60 -7.96 20.51
CA GLN A 333 -52.82 -9.19 21.27
C GLN A 333 -52.97 -8.90 22.77
N LYS A 334 -52.17 -7.99 23.34
CA LYS A 334 -52.33 -7.53 24.74
C LYS A 334 -53.67 -6.84 24.97
N LEU A 335 -54.09 -5.97 24.06
CA LEU A 335 -55.40 -5.30 24.14
C LEU A 335 -56.55 -6.30 24.07
N LEU A 336 -56.45 -7.31 23.18
CA LEU A 336 -57.43 -8.39 23.09
C LEU A 336 -57.52 -9.18 24.39
N TYR A 337 -56.39 -9.60 24.98
CA TYR A 337 -56.39 -10.34 26.25
C TYR A 337 -56.97 -9.51 27.40
N LYS A 338 -56.70 -8.20 27.44
CA LYS A 338 -57.33 -7.31 28.41
C LYS A 338 -58.85 -7.24 28.20
N ALA A 339 -59.30 -7.02 26.97
CA ALA A 339 -60.72 -6.97 26.63
C ALA A 339 -61.44 -8.29 26.94
N GLN A 340 -60.81 -9.44 26.69
CA GLN A 340 -61.33 -10.75 27.08
C GLN A 340 -61.43 -10.89 28.60
N THR A 341 -60.40 -10.47 29.35
CA THR A 341 -60.40 -10.49 30.82
C THR A 341 -61.52 -9.62 31.39
N ASP A 342 -61.69 -8.42 30.85
CA ASP A 342 -62.76 -7.49 31.22
C ASP A 342 -64.13 -8.09 30.85
N GLY A 343 -64.24 -8.75 29.69
CA GLY A 343 -65.42 -9.50 29.27
C GLY A 343 -65.80 -10.64 30.23
N PHE A 344 -64.84 -11.43 30.72
CA PHE A 344 -65.10 -12.48 31.71
C PHE A 344 -65.59 -11.92 33.05
N LYS A 345 -65.01 -10.79 33.51
CA LYS A 345 -65.51 -10.10 34.70
C LYS A 345 -66.94 -9.62 34.49
N ARG A 346 -67.22 -9.04 33.33
CA ARG A 346 -68.55 -8.53 32.97
C ARG A 346 -69.58 -9.65 32.87
N ASP A 347 -69.22 -10.78 32.28
CA ASP A 347 -70.09 -11.97 32.21
C ASP A 347 -70.39 -12.52 33.62
N ALA A 348 -69.39 -12.58 34.51
CA ALA A 348 -69.60 -12.96 35.90
C ALA A 348 -70.56 -12.00 36.64
N GLU A 349 -70.39 -10.69 36.43
CA GLU A 349 -71.30 -9.66 36.97
C GLU A 349 -72.72 -9.81 36.43
N GLN A 350 -72.88 -10.02 35.12
CA GLN A 350 -74.17 -10.23 34.46
C GLN A 350 -74.87 -11.48 35.00
N LYS A 351 -74.16 -12.61 35.11
CA LYS A 351 -74.70 -13.86 35.67
C LYS A 351 -75.09 -13.71 37.14
N ALA A 352 -74.30 -13.01 37.95
CA ALA A 352 -74.64 -12.73 39.35
C ALA A 352 -75.88 -11.86 39.47
N ALA A 353 -75.97 -10.78 38.70
CA ALA A 353 -77.15 -9.91 38.67
C ALA A 353 -78.39 -10.68 38.18
N LYS A 354 -78.26 -11.50 37.14
CA LYS A 354 -79.33 -12.37 36.64
C LYS A 354 -79.83 -13.32 37.73
N LEU A 355 -78.93 -14.01 38.43
CA LEU A 355 -79.30 -14.91 39.53
C LEU A 355 -80.08 -14.19 40.64
N LEU A 356 -79.66 -12.97 41.00
CA LEU A 356 -80.35 -12.15 42.00
C LEU A 356 -81.75 -11.73 41.52
N VAL A 357 -81.87 -11.28 40.27
CA VAL A 357 -83.16 -10.90 39.68
C VAL A 357 -84.08 -12.12 39.51
N ASP A 358 -83.55 -13.27 39.09
CA ASP A 358 -84.30 -14.52 38.96
C ASP A 358 -84.78 -14.98 40.35
N SER A 359 -83.95 -14.86 41.40
CA SER A 359 -84.36 -15.15 42.79
C SER A 359 -85.48 -14.21 43.27
N TRP A 360 -85.36 -12.91 42.98
CA TRP A 360 -86.41 -11.93 43.27
C TRP A 360 -87.73 -12.28 42.56
N ASN A 361 -87.66 -12.61 41.28
CA ASN A 361 -88.83 -12.94 40.46
C ASN A 361 -89.55 -14.19 41.00
N VAL A 362 -88.81 -15.26 41.31
CA VAL A 362 -89.38 -16.48 41.90
C VAL A 362 -90.10 -16.14 43.21
N ARG A 363 -89.46 -15.42 44.14
CA ARG A 363 -90.08 -15.04 45.43
C ARG A 363 -91.34 -14.22 45.26
N ARG A 364 -91.39 -13.33 44.28
CA ARG A 364 -92.58 -12.53 43.98
C ARG A 364 -93.75 -13.36 43.42
N THR A 365 -93.47 -14.57 42.94
CA THR A 365 -94.44 -15.47 42.28
C THR A 365 -94.76 -16.74 43.08
N THR A 366 -94.05 -17.01 44.18
CA THR A 366 -94.24 -18.18 45.06
C THR A 366 -94.45 -17.75 46.51
N ASP A 367 -95.42 -18.34 47.22
CA ASP A 367 -95.84 -17.96 48.58
C ASP A 367 -94.70 -17.97 49.64
N GLU A 368 -94.70 -16.96 50.50
CA GLU A 368 -93.52 -16.33 51.13
C GLU A 368 -93.18 -16.86 52.54
N GLY A 369 -92.71 -18.11 52.63
CA GLY A 369 -92.23 -18.67 53.92
C GLY A 369 -90.79 -18.28 54.32
N THR A 370 -90.05 -17.54 53.50
CA THR A 370 -88.60 -17.33 53.69
C THR A 370 -88.23 -15.85 53.82
N VAL A 371 -87.40 -15.51 54.81
CA VAL A 371 -87.00 -14.12 55.11
C VAL A 371 -85.98 -13.63 54.07
N ALA A 372 -86.30 -12.53 53.39
CA ALA A 372 -85.40 -11.81 52.49
C ALA A 372 -84.94 -10.51 53.17
N ASP A 373 -83.69 -10.43 53.60
CA ASP A 373 -83.20 -9.32 54.42
C ASP A 373 -81.80 -8.87 54.01
N SER A 374 -81.24 -7.92 54.78
CA SER A 374 -79.87 -7.46 54.60
C SER A 374 -78.82 -8.52 54.98
N THR A 375 -79.19 -9.50 55.81
CA THR A 375 -78.30 -10.57 56.30
C THR A 375 -77.97 -11.54 55.18
N ASN A 376 -78.98 -11.99 54.43
CA ASN A 376 -78.79 -12.86 53.27
C ASN A 376 -78.60 -12.11 51.94
N MET A 377 -78.61 -10.78 51.97
CA MET A 377 -78.39 -9.88 50.84
C MET A 377 -79.43 -9.99 49.72
N LEU A 378 -80.65 -10.46 50.02
CA LEU A 378 -81.69 -10.71 49.03
C LEU A 378 -82.88 -9.75 49.14
N ASN A 379 -82.72 -8.65 49.87
CA ASN A 379 -83.69 -7.55 49.86
C ASN A 379 -83.61 -6.71 48.56
N ASP A 380 -84.72 -6.07 48.19
CA ASP A 380 -84.86 -5.29 46.95
C ASP A 380 -83.76 -4.23 46.78
N ALA A 381 -83.35 -3.57 47.87
CA ALA A 381 -82.29 -2.57 47.84
C ALA A 381 -80.92 -3.15 47.44
N THR A 382 -80.61 -4.40 47.82
CA THR A 382 -79.33 -5.03 47.46
C THR A 382 -79.34 -5.54 46.03
N ILE A 383 -80.46 -6.10 45.57
CA ILE A 383 -80.65 -6.52 44.18
C ILE A 383 -80.59 -5.30 43.26
N GLY A 384 -81.28 -4.20 43.61
CA GLY A 384 -81.23 -2.93 42.89
C GLY A 384 -79.82 -2.34 42.81
N ARG A 385 -78.98 -2.50 43.84
CA ARG A 385 -77.56 -2.09 43.80
C ARG A 385 -76.74 -2.93 42.82
N ALA A 386 -76.96 -4.24 42.76
CA ALA A 386 -76.30 -5.12 41.80
C ALA A 386 -76.67 -4.76 40.35
N VAL A 387 -77.96 -4.54 40.09
CA VAL A 387 -78.47 -4.09 38.78
C VAL A 387 -77.93 -2.71 38.42
N LYS A 388 -77.88 -1.76 39.37
CA LYS A 388 -77.33 -0.41 39.13
C LYS A 388 -75.84 -0.46 38.77
N LYS A 389 -75.04 -1.28 39.45
CA LYS A 389 -73.63 -1.51 39.07
C LYS A 389 -73.50 -2.18 37.70
N LEU A 390 -74.40 -3.09 37.37
CA LEU A 390 -74.44 -3.71 36.05
C LEU A 390 -74.71 -2.67 34.97
N MET A 391 -75.70 -1.79 35.14
CA MET A 391 -76.00 -0.77 34.14
C MET A 391 -74.84 0.23 33.94
N ALA A 392 -74.09 0.55 35.00
CA ALA A 392 -73.04 1.55 34.97
C ALA A 392 -71.85 1.22 34.04
N GLY A 393 -71.63 -0.03 33.65
CA GLY A 393 -70.55 -0.41 32.73
C GLY A 393 -71.01 -0.89 31.35
N VAL A 394 -72.28 -0.62 30.97
CA VAL A 394 -72.75 -0.90 29.60
C VAL A 394 -72.33 0.25 28.66
N GLU A 395 -71.93 1.40 29.20
CA GLU A 395 -71.48 2.58 28.44
C GLU A 395 -70.32 3.35 29.14
N ALA A 396 -69.40 2.67 29.84
CA ALA A 396 -68.23 3.31 30.46
C ALA A 396 -66.93 2.94 29.75
#